data_AF-A0A935LC17-F1
#
_entry.id   AF-A0A935LC17-F1
#
_cell.length_a   1.000
_cell.length_b   1.000
_cell.length_c   1.000
_cell.angle_alpha   90.00
_cell.angle_beta   90.00
_cell.angle_gamma   90.00
#
_symmetry.space_group_name_H-M   'P 1'
#
loop_
_entity.id
_entity.type
_entity.pdbx_description
1 polymer ?
#
loop_
_entity_poly.entity_id
_entity_poly.type
_entity_poly.pdbx_seq_one_letter_code
_entity_poly.pdbx_strand_id
1 'polypeptide(L)' 'MAIKLYDDGIISLGKAAKLAGLGQEAFMQVLGAMAIPVVRYPSTDVADEVRSFLESITPP' A
#
# COMPACT_ATOMS: atom_id res chain seq x y z
N MET A 1 3.29 5.84 16.97
CA MET A 1 1.85 5.46 17.04
C MET A 1 1.17 5.53 15.68
N ALA A 2 1.24 6.64 14.94
CA ALA A 2 0.62 6.77 13.61
C ALA A 2 0.98 5.64 12.62
N ILE A 3 2.26 5.23 12.59
CA ILE A 3 2.74 4.12 11.77
C ILE A 3 2.01 2.82 12.09
N LYS A 4 1.93 2.44 13.36
CA LYS A 4 1.30 1.18 13.79
C LYS A 4 -0.21 1.18 13.53
N LEU A 5 -0.89 2.31 13.75
CA LEU A 5 -2.32 2.45 13.44
C LEU A 5 -2.60 2.36 11.93
N TYR A 6 -1.68 2.84 11.10
CA TYR A 6 -1.75 2.67 9.64
C TYR A 6 -1.45 1.23 9.22
N ASP A 7 -0.43 0.62 9.81
CA ASP A 7 0.00 -0.76 9.54
C ASP A 7 -1.10 -1.77 9.88
N ASP A 8 -1.78 -1.57 11.02
CA ASP A 8 -2.94 -2.33 11.47
C ASP A 8 -4.23 -2.03 10.67
N GLY A 9 -4.18 -1.09 9.71
CA GLY A 9 -5.34 -0.72 8.88
C GLY A 9 -6.43 0.08 9.60
N ILE A 10 -6.17 0.56 10.82
CA ILE A 10 -7.13 1.28 11.67
C ILE A 10 -7.42 2.68 11.12
N ILE A 11 -6.40 3.35 10.56
CA ILE A 11 -6.52 4.68 9.98
C ILE A 11 -5.90 4.74 8.59
N SER A 12 -6.46 5.59 7.72
CA SER A 12 -5.93 5.81 6.38
C SER A 12 -4.56 6.51 6.40
N LEU A 13 -3.80 6.39 5.31
CA LEU A 13 -2.50 7.05 5.13
C LEU A 13 -2.57 8.56 5.43
N GLY A 14 -3.60 9.25 4.93
CA GLY A 14 -3.80 10.67 5.19
C GLY A 14 -4.11 11.01 6.65
N LYS A 15 -4.86 10.17 7.35
CA LYS A 15 -5.11 10.33 8.80
C LYS A 15 -3.85 10.05 9.61
N ALA A 16 -3.08 9.04 9.24
CA ALA A 16 -1.81 8.71 9.87
C ALA A 16 -0.77 9.82 9.68
N ALA A 17 -0.66 10.37 8.48
CA ALA A 17 0.21 11.51 8.19
C ALA A 17 -0.15 12.73 9.06
N LYS A 18 -1.44 13.10 9.11
CA LYS A 18 -1.92 14.19 10.00
C LYS A 18 -1.62 13.92 11.47
N LEU A 19 -1.83 12.69 11.94
CA LEU A 19 -1.53 12.29 13.31
C LEU A 19 -0.03 12.35 13.63
N ALA A 20 0.83 12.12 12.64
CA ALA A 20 2.27 12.26 12.76
C ALA A 20 2.75 13.72 12.62
N GLY A 21 1.87 14.68 12.33
CA GLY A 21 2.25 16.07 12.04
C GLY A 21 3.00 16.23 10.70
N LEU A 22 2.84 15.27 9.78
CA LEU A 22 3.54 15.21 8.51
C LEU A 22 2.59 15.39 7.32
N GLY A 23 3.13 15.87 6.21
CA GLY A 23 2.48 15.74 4.90
C GLY A 23 2.43 14.28 4.46
N GLN A 24 1.52 13.95 3.54
CA GLN A 24 1.36 12.57 3.03
C GLN A 24 2.66 12.04 2.41
N GLU A 25 3.36 12.82 1.58
CA GLU A 25 4.62 12.41 0.96
C GLU A 25 5.72 12.12 1.99
N ALA A 26 5.90 13.01 2.97
CA ALA A 26 6.87 12.83 4.04
C ALA A 26 6.54 11.57 4.88
N PHE A 27 5.26 11.32 5.14
CA PHE A 27 4.84 10.12 5.84
C PHE A 27 5.08 8.84 5.01
N MET A 28 4.89 8.90 3.69
CA MET A 28 5.21 7.78 2.78
C MET A 28 6.72 7.46 2.77
N GLN A 29 7.59 8.48 2.79
CA GLN A 29 9.03 8.27 2.89
C GLN A 29 9.42 7.57 4.20
N VAL A 30 8.79 7.98 5.31
CA VAL A 30 8.98 7.36 6.62
C VAL A 30 8.55 5.88 6.60
N LEU A 31 7.40 5.55 5.99
CA LEU A 31 6.95 4.17 5.83
C LEU A 31 7.93 3.35 4.95
N GLY A 32 8.38 3.93 3.84
CA GLY A 32 9.34 3.30 2.94
C GLY A 32 10.68 2.99 3.60
N ALA A 33 11.19 3.90 4.43
CA ALA A 33 12.43 3.68 5.20
C ALA A 33 12.31 2.53 6.23
N MET A 34 11.10 2.19 6.66
CA MET A 34 10.83 1.06 7.56
C MET A 34 10.34 -0.20 6.83
N ALA A 35 10.38 -0.23 5.49
CA ALA A 35 9.86 -1.31 4.67
C ALA A 35 8.38 -1.63 4.91
N ILE A 36 7.59 -0.64 5.34
CA ILE A 36 6.14 -0.78 5.50
C ILE A 36 5.47 -0.46 4.15
N PRO A 37 4.63 -1.35 3.60
CA PRO A 37 3.97 -1.10 2.32
C PRO A 37 3.07 0.12 2.39
N VAL A 38 3.29 1.10 1.50
CA VAL A 38 2.45 2.30 1.34
C VAL A 38 1.14 1.98 0.62
N VAL A 39 1.14 0.92 -0.18
CA VAL A 39 -0.04 0.36 -0.85
C VAL A 39 -0.01 -1.14 -0.61
N ARG A 40 -1.02 -1.64 0.11
CA ARG A 40 -1.24 -3.08 0.22
C ARG A 40 -2.17 -3.48 -0.91
N TYR A 41 -1.59 -4.00 -1.99
CA TYR A 41 -2.39 -4.72 -2.99
C TYR A 41 -2.93 -5.98 -2.30
N PRO A 42 -4.25 -6.18 -2.22
CA PRO A 42 -4.80 -7.43 -1.72
C PRO A 42 -4.30 -8.57 -2.62
N SER A 43 -3.77 -9.62 -2.00
CA SER A 43 -3.11 -10.75 -2.69
C SER A 43 -4.03 -11.45 -3.69
N THR A 44 -5.34 -11.33 -3.49
CA THR A 44 -6.38 -11.85 -4.37
C THR A 44 -6.43 -11.17 -5.73
N ASP A 45 -6.11 -9.88 -5.85
CA ASP A 45 -6.18 -9.17 -7.15
C ASP A 45 -4.94 -9.41 -8.02
N VAL A 46 -3.77 -9.60 -7.41
CA VAL A 46 -2.52 -9.78 -8.17
C VAL A 46 -2.56 -11.08 -8.97
N ALA A 47 -3.13 -12.16 -8.41
CA ALA A 47 -3.22 -13.43 -9.12
C ALA A 47 -4.17 -13.36 -10.34
N ASP A 48 -5.27 -12.62 -10.22
CA ASP A 48 -6.26 -12.47 -11.26
C ASP A 48 -5.81 -11.47 -12.35
N GLU A 49 -5.14 -10.37 -11.97
CA GLU A 49 -4.49 -9.45 -12.93
C GLU A 49 -3.37 -10.16 -13.69
N VAL A 50 -2.52 -10.94 -13.01
CA VAL A 50 -1.45 -11.71 -13.67
C VAL A 50 -2.04 -12.77 -14.59
N ARG A 51 -3.13 -13.44 -14.21
CA ARG A 51 -3.82 -14.40 -15.07
C ARG A 51 -4.40 -13.74 -16.32
N SER A 52 -5.12 -12.64 -16.17
CA SER A 52 -5.69 -11.88 -17.29
C SER A 52 -4.60 -11.37 -18.24
N PHE A 53 -3.47 -10.92 -17.69
CA PHE A 53 -2.31 -10.53 -18.49
C PHE A 53 -1.72 -11.71 -19.26
N LEU A 54 -1.49 -12.87 -18.62
CA LEU A 54 -0.94 -14.06 -19.28
C LEU A 54 -1.86 -14.62 -20.38
N GLU A 55 -3.18 -14.56 -20.18
CA GLU A 55 -4.17 -14.96 -21.20
C GLU A 55 -4.16 -14.04 -22.42
N SER A 56 -3.82 -12.75 -22.27
CA SER A 56 -3.76 -11.82 -23.41
C SER A 56 -2.51 -11.96 -24.28
N ILE A 57 -1.46 -12.63 -23.80
CA ILE A 57 -0.18 -12.82 -24.52
C ILE A 57 -0.02 -14.23 -25.11
N THR A 58 -0.97 -15.13 -24.85
CA THR A 58 -0.96 -16.49 -25.41
C THR A 58 -2.08 -16.60 -26.44
N PRO A 59 -1.79 -16.54 -27.75
CA PRO A 59 -2.82 -16.80 -28.76
C PRO A 59 -3.15 -18.31 -28.78
N PRO A 60 -4.38 -18.68 -29.21
CA PRO A 60 -4.82 -20.08 -29.31
C PRO A 60 -4.00 -20.91 -30.30
#